data_AF-A0A7W9PCZ5-F1
#
_entry.id   AF-A0A7W9PCZ5-F1
#
_cell.length_a   1.000
_cell.length_b   1.000
_cell.length_c   1.000
_cell.angle_alpha   90.00
_cell.angle_beta   90.00
_cell.angle_gamma   90.00
#
_symmetry.space_group_name_H-M   'P 1'
#
loop_
_entity.id
_entity.type
_entity.pdbx_description
1 polymer ?
#
loop_
_entity_poly.entity_id
_entity_poly.type
_entity_poly.pdbx_seq_one_letter_code
_entity_poly.pdbx_strand_id
1 'polypeptide(L)'
;MQIATNRQQRLQDPNFEVIMMLSEAVLRNHVGSSAVMRDQLARFVEISALPNVTVHVVPFRAANPVGPLIGSFTLLEFPALPATKFQEPPVVYVEGHVGALYLEQEADVRRYRTAVDRISRVASDSAQSKRLISDVAREHEG
;
A
#
# COMPACT_ATOMS: atom_id res chain seq x y z
N MET A 1 -9.76 6.45 18.52
CA MET A 1 -10.79 5.98 17.55
C MET A 1 -10.98 6.94 16.37
N GLN A 2 -10.96 8.27 16.57
CA GLN A 2 -11.24 9.26 15.53
C GLN A 2 -10.22 9.31 14.37
N ILE A 3 -8.95 9.00 14.63
CA ILE A 3 -7.88 8.99 13.61
C ILE A 3 -8.09 7.88 12.56
N ALA A 4 -8.54 6.70 12.97
CA ALA A 4 -8.79 5.57 12.04
C ALA A 4 -9.97 5.88 11.10
N THR A 5 -11.05 6.45 11.64
CA THR A 5 -12.23 6.87 10.86
C THR A 5 -11.89 7.95 9.86
N ASN A 6 -11.12 8.98 10.27
CA ASN A 6 -10.71 10.07 9.39
C ASN A 6 -9.81 9.59 8.24
N ARG A 7 -8.95 8.57 8.48
CA ARG A 7 -8.13 7.96 7.42
C ARG A 7 -8.97 7.24 6.38
N GLN A 8 -9.94 6.43 6.80
CA GLN A 8 -10.81 5.70 5.86
C GLN A 8 -11.69 6.65 5.05
N GLN A 9 -12.13 7.77 5.63
CA GLN A 9 -12.88 8.80 4.91
C GLN A 9 -12.07 9.47 3.79
N ARG A 10 -10.73 9.56 3.90
CA ARG A 10 -9.91 10.11 2.81
C ARG A 10 -10.00 9.31 1.53
N LEU A 11 -10.30 8.01 1.59
CA LEU A 11 -10.52 7.21 0.38
C LEU A 11 -11.76 7.63 -0.42
N GLN A 12 -12.64 8.45 0.18
CA GLN A 12 -13.79 9.03 -0.51
C GLN A 12 -13.46 10.37 -1.19
N ASP A 13 -12.27 10.93 -0.96
CA ASP A 13 -11.81 12.16 -1.61
C ASP A 13 -11.30 11.83 -3.02
N PRO A 14 -11.93 12.37 -4.09
CA PRO A 14 -11.48 12.12 -5.47
C PRO A 14 -10.10 12.70 -5.78
N ASN A 15 -9.57 13.60 -4.95
CA ASN A 15 -8.23 14.17 -5.11
C ASN A 15 -7.17 13.41 -4.30
N PHE A 16 -7.52 12.29 -3.67
CA PHE A 16 -6.62 11.48 -2.88
C PHE A 16 -6.42 10.11 -3.53
N GLU A 17 -5.23 9.88 -4.09
CA GLU A 17 -4.85 8.61 -4.70
C GLU A 17 -4.03 7.75 -3.72
N VAL A 18 -4.28 6.44 -3.74
CA VAL A 18 -3.53 5.46 -2.95
C VAL A 18 -3.07 4.31 -3.85
N ILE A 19 -1.75 4.11 -3.89
CA ILE A 19 -1.15 2.93 -4.51
C ILE A 19 -0.56 2.05 -3.40
N MET A 20 -1.11 0.85 -3.26
CA MET A 20 -0.64 -0.16 -2.30
C MET A 20 0.18 -1.21 -3.03
N MET A 21 1.44 -1.39 -2.63
CA MET A 21 2.30 -2.48 -3.08
C MET A 21 2.57 -3.41 -1.92
N LEU A 22 2.04 -4.64 -1.98
CA LEU A 22 2.05 -5.60 -0.88
C LEU A 22 2.78 -6.88 -1.28
N SER A 23 3.50 -7.49 -0.35
CA SER A 23 3.94 -8.88 -0.52
C SER A 23 2.75 -9.82 -0.33
N GLU A 24 2.69 -10.91 -1.10
CA GLU A 24 1.73 -12.00 -0.87
C GLU A 24 1.79 -12.54 0.57
N ALA A 25 2.94 -12.44 1.25
CA ALA A 25 3.09 -12.78 2.66
C ALA A 25 2.08 -12.05 3.55
N VAL A 26 1.75 -10.79 3.24
CA VAL A 26 0.81 -9.99 4.04
C VAL A 26 -0.60 -10.57 3.97
N LEU A 27 -1.01 -11.08 2.82
CA LEU A 27 -2.34 -11.66 2.63
C LEU A 27 -2.46 -13.02 3.33
N ARG A 28 -1.35 -13.77 3.39
CA ARG A 28 -1.30 -15.12 3.95
C ARG A 28 -0.88 -15.17 5.42
N ASN A 29 -0.52 -14.04 6.01
CA ASN A 29 -0.17 -13.98 7.43
C ASN A 29 -1.45 -14.06 8.27
N HIS A 30 -1.65 -15.18 8.96
CA HIS A 30 -2.88 -15.42 9.71
C HIS A 30 -2.94 -14.55 10.96
N VAL A 31 -3.89 -13.60 10.98
CA VAL A 31 -4.13 -12.70 12.11
C VAL A 31 -5.56 -12.87 12.60
N GLY A 32 -5.73 -13.28 13.86
CA GLY A 32 -7.05 -13.57 14.42
C GLY A 32 -7.56 -14.95 13.99
N SER A 33 -8.87 -15.07 13.78
CA SER A 33 -9.50 -16.32 13.32
C SER A 33 -9.70 -16.34 11.80
N SER A 34 -9.97 -17.52 11.23
CA SER A 34 -10.32 -17.65 9.80
C SER A 34 -11.47 -16.74 9.39
N ALA A 35 -12.50 -16.60 10.23
CA ALA A 35 -13.61 -15.69 9.98
C ALA A 35 -13.15 -14.22 9.89
N VAL A 36 -12.25 -13.78 10.78
CA VAL A 36 -11.69 -12.42 10.75
C VAL A 36 -10.86 -12.21 9.49
N MET A 37 -10.00 -13.16 9.13
CA MET A 37 -9.17 -13.08 7.93
C MET A 37 -10.02 -12.99 6.65
N ARG A 38 -11.05 -13.84 6.54
CA ARG A 38 -12.00 -13.79 5.42
C ARG A 38 -12.67 -12.42 5.31
N ASP A 39 -13.21 -11.91 6.42
CA ASP A 39 -13.93 -10.63 6.41
C ASP A 39 -12.99 -9.45 6.08
N GLN A 40 -11.75 -9.50 6.56
CA GLN A 40 -10.72 -8.49 6.23
C GLN A 40 -10.34 -8.52 4.75
N LEU A 41 -10.09 -9.70 4.18
CA LEU A 41 -9.70 -9.84 2.78
C LEU A 41 -10.87 -9.50 1.84
N ALA A 42 -12.10 -9.88 2.18
CA ALA A 42 -13.30 -9.47 1.45
C ALA A 42 -13.43 -7.94 1.42
N ARG A 43 -13.29 -7.29 2.58
CA ARG A 43 -13.29 -5.83 2.67
C ARG A 43 -12.15 -5.20 1.86
N PHE A 44 -10.98 -5.85 1.82
CA PHE A 44 -9.86 -5.36 1.05
C PHE A 44 -10.12 -5.40 -0.47
N VAL A 45 -10.79 -6.46 -0.96
CA VAL A 45 -11.25 -6.52 -2.35
C VAL A 45 -12.19 -5.36 -2.68
N GLU A 46 -13.15 -5.05 -1.80
CA GLU A 46 -14.06 -3.90 -1.99
C GLU A 46 -13.29 -2.57 -2.07
N ILE A 47 -12.33 -2.34 -1.17
CA ILE A 47 -11.52 -1.12 -1.16
C ILE A 47 -10.67 -1.02 -2.44
N SER A 48 -10.13 -2.14 -2.91
CA SER A 48 -9.36 -2.19 -4.17
C SER A 48 -10.19 -1.89 -5.42
N ALA A 49 -11.52 -1.85 -5.31
CA ALA A 49 -12.43 -1.49 -6.38
C ALA A 49 -12.72 0.02 -6.46
N LEU A 50 -12.26 0.81 -5.48
CA LEU A 50 -12.39 2.27 -5.52
C LEU A 50 -11.55 2.87 -6.65
N PRO A 51 -12.04 3.91 -7.34
CA PRO A 51 -11.37 4.47 -8.52
C PRO A 51 -10.02 5.16 -8.21
N ASN A 52 -9.81 5.56 -6.96
CA ASN A 52 -8.60 6.20 -6.47
C ASN A 52 -7.67 5.24 -5.71
N VAL A 53 -7.95 3.93 -5.75
CA VAL A 53 -7.15 2.91 -5.07
C VAL A 53 -6.61 1.90 -6.08
N THR A 54 -5.29 1.79 -6.14
CA THR A 54 -4.60 0.78 -6.93
C THR A 54 -3.88 -0.19 -5.99
N VAL A 55 -4.08 -1.49 -6.19
CA VAL A 55 -3.41 -2.54 -5.42
C VAL A 55 -2.56 -3.40 -6.34
N HIS A 56 -1.31 -3.59 -5.94
CA HIS A 56 -0.34 -4.47 -6.58
C HIS A 56 0.19 -5.45 -5.54
N VAL A 57 0.07 -6.75 -5.84
CA VAL A 57 0.63 -7.81 -5.00
C VAL A 57 1.87 -8.39 -5.66
N VAL A 58 2.99 -8.40 -4.94
CA VAL A 58 4.22 -9.11 -5.30
C VAL A 58 4.04 -10.58 -4.89
N PRO A 59 3.84 -11.50 -5.84
CA PRO A 59 3.62 -12.90 -5.53
C PRO A 59 4.92 -13.57 -5.07
N PHE A 60 4.83 -14.68 -4.33
CA PHE A 60 6.02 -15.42 -3.88
C PHE A 60 6.92 -15.92 -5.00
N ARG A 61 6.34 -16.18 -6.17
CA ARG A 61 7.06 -16.59 -7.37
C ARG A 61 7.79 -15.44 -8.09
N ALA A 62 7.66 -14.20 -7.62
CA ALA A 62 8.34 -13.06 -8.22
C ALA A 62 9.86 -13.23 -8.12
N ALA A 63 10.58 -12.98 -9.22
CA ALA A 63 12.03 -13.05 -9.22
C ALA A 63 12.63 -11.78 -8.58
N ASN A 64 13.55 -11.96 -7.62
CA ASN A 64 14.31 -10.89 -6.96
C ASN A 64 13.46 -9.72 -6.40
N PRO A 65 12.45 -9.99 -5.55
CA PRO A 65 11.66 -8.93 -4.97
C PRO A 65 12.51 -8.14 -3.97
N VAL A 66 12.68 -6.84 -4.22
CA VAL A 66 13.52 -5.98 -3.37
C VAL A 66 12.78 -5.47 -2.14
N GLY A 67 11.45 -5.54 -2.14
CA GLY A 67 10.59 -5.05 -1.07
C GLY A 67 11.02 -5.50 0.33
N PRO A 68 11.23 -6.80 0.60
CA PRO A 68 11.68 -7.28 1.91
C PRO A 68 13.00 -6.67 2.41
N LEU A 69 13.92 -6.30 1.50
CA LEU A 69 15.19 -5.67 1.87
C LEU A 69 15.02 -4.18 2.20
N ILE A 70 14.06 -3.50 1.58
CA ILE A 70 13.78 -2.08 1.79
C ILE A 70 12.92 -1.87 3.05
N GLY A 71 12.03 -2.81 3.35
CA GLY A 71 11.07 -2.71 4.43
C GLY A 71 9.83 -1.89 4.06
N SER A 72 8.91 -1.75 5.02
CA SER A 72 7.66 -0.99 4.83
C SER A 72 7.92 0.51 4.90
N PHE A 73 7.33 1.26 3.97
CA PHE A 73 7.37 2.72 3.95
C PHE A 73 6.14 3.29 3.24
N THR A 74 5.88 4.57 3.46
CA THR A 74 4.86 5.34 2.74
C THR A 74 5.54 6.52 2.06
N LEU A 75 5.43 6.60 0.73
CA LEU A 75 5.81 7.79 -0.03
C LEU A 75 4.59 8.71 -0.17
N LEU A 76 4.68 9.91 0.38
CA LEU A 76 3.65 10.94 0.31
C LEU A 76 4.06 11.97 -0.73
N GLU A 77 3.16 12.22 -1.68
CA GLU A 77 3.33 13.24 -2.71
C GLU A 77 2.16 14.21 -2.63
N PHE A 78 2.47 15.51 -2.75
CA PHE A 78 1.49 16.58 -2.55
C PHE A 78 1.28 17.34 -3.85
N PRO A 79 0.02 17.61 -4.24
CA PRO A 79 -0.25 18.50 -5.36
C PRO A 79 0.15 19.94 -5.00
N ALA A 80 0.37 20.77 -6.02
CA ALA A 80 0.62 22.19 -5.79
C ALA A 80 -0.60 22.85 -5.11
N LEU A 81 -0.34 23.64 -4.07
CA LEU A 81 -1.38 24.36 -3.34
C LEU A 81 -2.12 25.33 -4.28
N PRO A 82 -3.46 25.31 -4.32
CA PRO A 82 -4.23 26.11 -5.28
C PRO A 82 -3.94 27.61 -5.21
N ALA A 83 -3.73 28.13 -4.00
CA ALA A 83 -3.57 29.56 -3.73
C ALA A 83 -2.16 30.10 -4.00
N THR A 84 -1.12 29.32 -3.69
CA THR A 84 0.28 29.78 -3.76
C THR A 84 1.07 29.16 -4.91
N LYS A 85 0.51 28.12 -5.56
CA LYS A 85 1.21 27.24 -6.51
C LYS A 85 2.46 26.57 -5.93
N PHE A 86 2.68 26.69 -4.62
CA PHE A 86 3.76 26.02 -3.92
C PHE A 86 3.48 24.53 -3.86
N GLN A 87 4.46 23.71 -4.23
CA GLN A 87 4.39 22.27 -4.10
C GLN A 87 5.26 21.85 -2.92
N GLU A 88 4.64 21.24 -1.92
CA GLU A 88 5.38 20.67 -0.79
C GLU A 88 6.28 19.53 -1.28
N PRO A 89 7.51 19.41 -0.74
CA PRO A 89 8.39 18.33 -1.12
C PRO A 89 7.77 16.97 -0.74
N PRO A 90 7.98 15.92 -1.53
CA PRO A 90 7.58 14.58 -1.16
C PRO A 90 8.24 14.14 0.14
N VAL A 91 7.52 13.33 0.92
CA VAL A 91 7.99 12.82 2.21
C VAL A 91 7.94 11.30 2.18
N VAL A 92 9.05 10.65 2.53
CA VAL A 92 9.03 9.22 2.86
C VAL A 92 8.87 9.06 4.36
N TYR A 93 7.82 8.37 4.76
CA TYR A 93 7.56 7.96 6.12
C TYR A 93 7.95 6.50 6.30
N VAL A 94 8.83 6.22 7.26
CA VAL A 94 9.20 4.85 7.67
C VAL A 94 8.82 4.67 9.12
N GLU A 95 7.88 3.77 9.38
CA GLU A 95 7.46 3.41 10.72
C GLU A 95 8.47 2.44 11.35
N GLY A 96 8.95 2.78 12.54
CA GLY A 96 9.82 1.95 13.35
C GLY A 96 9.13 1.52 14.64
N HIS A 97 9.78 0.62 15.38
CA HIS A 97 9.20 0.05 16.61
C HIS A 97 9.02 1.07 17.75
N VAL A 98 9.90 2.08 17.84
CA VAL A 98 9.93 3.06 18.94
C VAL A 98 9.74 4.51 18.41
N GLY A 99 9.54 4.67 17.11
CA GLY A 99 9.43 5.99 16.49
C GLY A 99 9.27 5.88 14.99
N ALA A 100 9.41 7.01 14.30
CA ALA A 100 9.31 7.04 12.85
C ALA A 100 10.36 7.96 12.26
N LEU A 101 10.69 7.72 10.99
CA LEU A 101 11.60 8.53 10.20
C LEU A 101 10.80 9.25 9.11
N TYR A 102 11.06 10.55 8.97
CA TYR A 102 10.52 11.40 7.91
C TYR A 102 11.70 11.86 7.05
N LEU A 103 11.72 11.44 5.79
CA LEU A 103 12.78 11.77 4.84
C LEU A 103 12.22 12.70 3.77
N GLU A 104 12.76 13.92 3.74
CA GLU A 104 12.37 14.97 2.79
C GLU A 104 13.53 15.34 1.86
N GLN A 105 14.74 14.85 2.14
CA GLN A 105 15.89 15.08 1.30
C GLN A 105 15.69 14.43 -0.06
N GLU A 106 15.90 15.20 -1.12
CA GLU A 106 15.65 14.76 -2.49
C GLU A 106 16.40 13.46 -2.84
N ALA A 107 17.64 13.31 -2.34
CA ALA A 107 18.43 12.11 -2.55
C ALA A 107 17.81 10.85 -1.93
N ASP A 108 17.21 10.96 -0.75
CA ASP A 108 16.55 9.84 -0.09
C ASP A 108 15.22 9.51 -0.77
N VAL A 109 14.40 10.52 -1.07
CA VAL A 109 13.15 10.35 -1.83
C VAL A 109 13.41 9.65 -3.17
N ARG A 110 14.46 10.02 -3.90
CA ARG A 110 14.84 9.36 -5.17
C ARG A 110 15.19 7.88 -4.98
N ARG A 111 15.82 7.50 -3.87
CA ARG A 111 16.12 6.08 -3.58
C ARG A 111 14.84 5.28 -3.36
N TYR A 112 13.88 5.83 -2.62
CA TYR A 112 12.60 5.18 -2.40
C TYR A 112 11.73 5.10 -3.67
N ARG A 113 11.71 6.15 -4.51
CA ARG A 113 11.08 6.07 -5.84
C ARG A 113 11.69 4.97 -6.71
N THR A 114 13.02 4.85 -6.70
CA THR A 114 13.71 3.75 -7.39
C THR A 114 13.29 2.38 -6.84
N ALA A 115 13.07 2.27 -5.53
CA ALA A 115 12.54 1.05 -4.92
C ALA A 115 11.11 0.75 -5.38
N VAL A 116 10.21 1.75 -5.38
CA VAL A 116 8.84 1.63 -5.91
C VAL A 116 8.86 1.11 -7.36
N ASP A 117 9.69 1.70 -8.22
CA ASP A 117 9.82 1.29 -9.62
C ASP A 117 10.35 -0.14 -9.79
N ARG A 118 11.18 -0.62 -8.86
CA ARG A 118 11.69 -2.00 -8.89
C ARG A 118 10.65 -2.98 -8.38
N ILE A 119 9.88 -2.61 -7.38
CA ILE A 119 8.78 -3.41 -6.83
C ILE A 119 7.66 -3.53 -7.86
N SER A 120 7.28 -2.43 -8.53
CA SER A 120 6.20 -2.43 -9.52
C SER A 120 6.47 -3.36 -10.70
N ARG A 121 7.72 -3.49 -11.14
CA ARG A 121 8.14 -4.38 -12.25
C ARG A 121 7.92 -5.87 -11.96
N VAL A 122 7.89 -6.27 -10.69
CA VAL A 122 7.72 -7.66 -10.28
C VAL A 122 6.38 -7.92 -9.60
N ALA A 123 5.60 -6.86 -9.40
CA ALA A 123 4.27 -6.94 -8.84
C ALA A 123 3.25 -7.31 -9.93
N SER A 124 2.18 -7.96 -9.50
CA SER A 124 1.05 -8.30 -10.34
C SER A 124 0.29 -7.04 -10.74
N ASP A 125 -0.34 -7.04 -11.91
CA ASP A 125 -1.30 -6.00 -12.27
C ASP A 125 -2.51 -5.99 -11.30
N SER A 126 -3.35 -4.95 -11.37
CA SER A 126 -4.48 -4.80 -10.44
C SER A 126 -5.51 -5.92 -10.54
N ALA A 127 -5.73 -6.50 -11.73
CA ALA A 127 -6.69 -7.59 -11.90
C ALA A 127 -6.17 -8.90 -11.32
N GLN A 128 -4.90 -9.22 -11.58
CA GLN A 128 -4.21 -10.37 -11.00
C GLN A 128 -4.10 -10.26 -9.48
N SER A 129 -3.79 -9.06 -8.98
CA SER A 129 -3.74 -8.77 -7.54
C SER A 129 -5.10 -9.01 -6.86
N LYS A 130 -6.20 -8.52 -7.46
CA LYS A 130 -7.56 -8.77 -6.96
C LYS A 130 -7.89 -10.26 -6.90
N ARG A 131 -7.56 -11.01 -7.96
CA ARG A 131 -7.75 -12.47 -7.97
C ARG A 131 -6.98 -13.14 -6.84
N LEU A 132 -5.71 -12.82 -6.68
CA LEU A 132 -4.89 -13.39 -5.60
C LEU A 132 -5.47 -13.10 -4.22
N ILE A 133 -5.94 -11.88 -3.96
CA ILE A 133 -6.60 -11.51 -2.69
C ILE A 133 -7.88 -12.33 -2.49
N SER A 134 -8.73 -12.45 -3.52
CA SER A 134 -9.96 -13.26 -3.46
C SER A 134 -9.69 -14.74 -3.28
N ASP A 135 -8.61 -15.27 -3.88
CA ASP A 135 -8.21 -16.67 -3.74
C ASP A 135 -7.82 -16.97 -2.29
N VAL A 136 -6.98 -16.11 -1.69
CA VAL A 136 -6.59 -16.25 -0.28
C VAL A 136 -7.80 -16.08 0.66
N ALA A 137 -8.75 -15.20 0.33
CA ALA A 137 -9.98 -15.06 1.14
C ALA A 137 -10.80 -16.36 1.20
N ARG A 138 -10.89 -17.10 0.07
CA ARG A 138 -11.60 -18.37 -0.02
C ARG A 138 -10.92 -19.51 0.74
N GLU A 139 -9.60 -19.46 0.89
CA GLU A 139 -8.86 -20.43 1.72
C GLU A 139 -9.29 -20.39 3.21
N HIS A 140 -9.92 -19.29 3.66
CA HIS A 140 -10.43 -19.12 5.03
C HIS A 140 -11.93 -19.44 5.20
N GLU A 141 -12.59 -19.98 4.18
CA GLU A 141 -13.99 -20.42 4.24
C GLU A 141 -14.17 -21.82 4.85
N GLY A 142 -13.07 -22.55 5.06
CA GLY A 142 -13.03 -23.90 5.66
C GLY A 142 -12.91 -23.93 7.17
#